data_AF-A0A1Q7GCT9-F1
#
_entry.id   AF-A0A1Q7GCT9-F1
#
_cell.length_a   1.000
_cell.length_b   1.000
_cell.length_c   1.000
_cell.angle_alpha   90.00
_cell.angle_beta   90.00
_cell.angle_gamma   90.00
#
_symmetry.space_group_name_H-M   'P 1'
#
loop_
_entity.id
_entity.type
_entity.pdbx_description
1 polymer ?
#
loop_
_entity_poly.entity_id
_entity_poly.type
_entity_poly.pdbx_seq_one_letter_code
_entity_poly.pdbx_strand_id
1 'polypeptide(L)'
;MFDSSKHVFVSGSCFSDKVITKYIQNFLERNKFPRENIFEGLDLGIALTGDYLIRCNGGLITIFEIEIKSNNNFVTKRIAEL
;
A
#
# COMPACT_ATOMS: atom_id res chain seq x y z
N MET A 1 7.44 -4.61 -12.15
CA MET A 1 6.35 -5.49 -11.68
C MET A 1 6.45 -5.53 -10.18
N PHE A 2 5.36 -5.29 -9.45
CA PHE A 2 5.39 -5.34 -7.98
C PHE A 2 5.51 -6.78 -7.51
N ASP A 3 6.25 -7.00 -6.41
CA ASP A 3 6.36 -8.32 -5.77
C ASP A 3 5.07 -8.65 -5.03
N SER A 4 4.27 -9.57 -5.58
CA SER A 4 2.97 -9.96 -5.04
C SER A 4 3.04 -10.76 -3.74
N SER A 5 4.24 -11.19 -3.31
CA SER A 5 4.41 -11.86 -2.02
C SER A 5 4.41 -10.88 -0.84
N LYS A 6 4.55 -9.58 -1.10
CA LYS A 6 4.57 -8.52 -0.08
C LYS A 6 3.19 -8.16 0.43
N HIS A 7 3.13 -7.60 1.63
CA HIS A 7 1.92 -6.97 2.12
C HIS A 7 1.70 -5.62 1.44
N VAL A 8 0.43 -5.27 1.26
CA VAL A 8 0.01 -3.97 0.75
C VAL A 8 -0.95 -3.35 1.76
N PHE A 9 -0.53 -2.23 2.32
CA PHE A 9 -1.33 -1.42 3.23
C PHE A 9 -1.97 -0.28 2.44
N VAL A 10 -3.29 -0.17 2.47
CA VAL A 10 -4.05 0.89 1.79
C VAL A 10 -4.54 1.88 2.84
N SER A 11 -4.13 3.14 2.72
CA SER A 11 -4.55 4.19 3.65
C SER A 11 -6.07 4.37 3.65
N GLY A 12 -6.67 4.56 4.83
CA GLY A 12 -8.11 4.83 5.02
C GLY A 12 -8.67 5.91 4.09
N SER A 13 -7.86 6.94 3.80
CA SER A 13 -8.19 8.03 2.86
C SER A 13 -8.54 7.58 1.45
N CYS A 14 -8.06 6.41 1.01
CA CYS A 14 -8.33 5.85 -0.31
C CYS A 14 -9.75 5.29 -0.45
N PHE A 15 -10.39 4.93 0.66
CA PHE A 15 -11.72 4.31 0.66
C PHE A 15 -12.87 5.33 0.62
N SER A 16 -12.56 6.62 0.81
CA SER A 16 -13.56 7.69 0.77
C SER A 16 -14.13 7.95 -0.62
N ASP A 17 -13.43 7.52 -1.68
CA ASP A 17 -13.85 7.68 -3.08
C ASP A 17 -13.95 6.31 -3.78
N LYS A 18 -15.13 6.00 -4.34
CA LYS A 18 -15.41 4.72 -5.01
C LYS A 18 -14.61 4.52 -6.30
N VAL A 19 -14.30 5.60 -7.01
CA VAL A 19 -13.48 5.55 -8.24
C VAL A 19 -12.05 5.23 -7.88
N ILE A 20 -11.49 5.92 -6.88
CA ILE A 20 -10.13 5.65 -6.35
C ILE A 20 -10.03 4.21 -5.83
N THR A 21 -11.01 3.78 -5.03
CA THR A 21 -11.07 2.41 -4.49
C THR A 21 -11.04 1.37 -5.60
N LYS A 22 -11.89 1.53 -6.63
CA LYS A 22 -11.95 0.61 -7.76
C LYS A 22 -10.66 0.62 -8.58
N TYR A 23 -10.02 1.78 -8.71
CA TYR A 23 -8.75 1.90 -9.42
C TYR A 23 -7.63 1.13 -8.70
N ILE A 24 -7.53 1.28 -7.38
CA ILE A 24 -6.58 0.54 -6.55
C ILE A 24 -6.85 -0.97 -6.63
N GLN A 25 -8.11 -1.40 -6.53
CA GLN A 25 -8.48 -2.81 -6.67
C GLN A 25 -8.02 -3.40 -8.01
N ASN A 26 -8.29 -2.71 -9.12
CA ASN A 26 -7.84 -3.14 -10.45
C ASN A 26 -6.30 -3.23 -10.53
N PHE A 27 -5.58 -2.29 -9.92
CA PHE A 27 -4.12 -2.32 -9.86
C PHE A 27 -3.60 -3.54 -9.09
N LEU A 28 -4.19 -3.84 -7.93
CA LEU A 28 -3.80 -4.98 -7.09
C LEU A 28 -4.06 -6.31 -7.80
N GLU A 29 -5.21 -6.44 -8.46
CA GLU A 29 -5.56 -7.62 -9.27
C GLU A 29 -4.61 -7.81 -10.45
N ARG A 30 -4.29 -6.73 -11.19
CA ARG A 30 -3.34 -6.79 -12.32
C ARG A 30 -1.94 -7.22 -11.89
N ASN A 31 -1.52 -6.85 -10.67
CA ASN A 31 -0.23 -7.25 -10.09
C ASN A 31 -0.33 -8.58 -9.31
N LYS A 32 -1.49 -9.25 -9.31
CA LYS A 32 -1.72 -10.56 -8.68
C LYS A 32 -1.44 -10.59 -7.17
N PHE A 33 -1.71 -9.50 -6.47
CA PHE A 33 -1.63 -9.49 -5.01
C PHE A 33 -2.72 -10.41 -4.40
N PRO A 34 -2.34 -11.36 -3.53
CA PRO A 34 -3.31 -12.15 -2.77
C PRO A 34 -4.15 -11.27 -1.84
N ARG A 35 -5.42 -11.64 -1.60
CA ARG A 35 -6.33 -10.84 -0.76
C ARG A 35 -5.90 -10.81 0.69
N GLU A 36 -5.32 -11.91 1.16
CA GLU A 36 -4.74 -12.06 2.49
C GLU A 36 -3.54 -11.14 2.76
N ASN A 37 -2.92 -10.60 1.70
CA ASN A 37 -1.80 -9.67 1.80
C ASN A 37 -2.24 -8.20 1.71
N ILE A 38 -3.53 -7.91 1.55
CA ILE A 38 -4.05 -6.55 1.38
C ILE A 38 -4.77 -6.13 2.66
N PHE A 39 -4.28 -5.06 3.28
CA PHE A 39 -4.75 -4.55 4.57
C PHE A 39 -5.24 -3.11 4.46
N GLU A 40 -6.29 -2.79 5.21
CA GLU A 40 -6.74 -1.42 5.42
C GLU A 40 -5.96 -0.78 6.58
N GLY A 41 -5.34 0.37 6.32
CA GLY A 41 -4.44 1.02 7.27
C GLY A 41 -3.08 0.33 7.37
N LEU A 42 -2.10 1.03 7.94
CA LEU A 42 -0.79 0.46 8.21
C LEU A 42 -0.78 -0.18 9.60
N ASP A 43 -0.46 -1.48 9.67
CA ASP A 43 -0.26 -2.20 10.93
C ASP A 43 1.22 -2.56 11.10
N LEU A 44 1.89 -1.88 12.03
CA LEU A 44 3.31 -2.08 12.33
C LEU A 44 3.60 -3.42 13.03
N GLY A 45 2.59 -4.14 13.51
CA GLY A 45 2.74 -5.48 14.08
C GLY A 45 3.01 -6.56 13.01
N ILE A 46 2.61 -6.31 11.76
CA ILE A 46 2.76 -7.24 10.63
C ILE A 46 3.59 -6.68 9.48
N ALA A 47 3.76 -5.35 9.39
CA ALA A 47 4.53 -4.72 8.32
C ALA A 47 6.01 -5.11 8.39
N LEU A 48 6.58 -5.41 7.22
CA LEU A 48 7.98 -5.75 7.03
C LEU A 48 8.66 -4.74 6.09
N THR A 49 9.99 -4.65 6.19
CA THR A 49 10.77 -3.89 5.21
C THR A 49 10.59 -4.50 3.80
N GLY A 50 10.26 -3.64 2.83
CA GLY A 50 9.93 -4.02 1.47
C GLY A 50 8.42 -4.19 1.20
N ASP A 51 7.56 -4.07 2.22
CA ASP A 51 6.12 -4.01 2.01
C ASP A 51 5.69 -2.67 1.40
N TYR A 52 4.47 -2.61 0.88
CA TYR A 52 3.96 -1.44 0.17
C TYR A 52 2.91 -0.67 0.97
N LEU A 53 2.96 0.66 0.90
CA LEU A 53 1.94 1.57 1.43
C LEU A 53 1.34 2.38 0.29
N ILE A 54 0.03 2.28 0.09
CA ILE A 54 -0.74 3.11 -0.86
C ILE A 54 -1.39 4.26 -0.09
N ARG A 55 -1.12 5.49 -0.51
CA ARG A 55 -1.74 6.70 0.04
C ARG A 55 -2.48 7.48 -1.04
N CYS A 56 -3.64 8.01 -0.66
CA CYS A 56 -4.46 8.85 -1.52
C CYS A 56 -4.54 10.25 -0.94
N ASN A 57 -4.14 11.26 -1.71
CA ASN A 57 -4.21 12.66 -1.29
C ASN A 57 -4.59 13.55 -2.46
N GLY A 58 -5.73 14.26 -2.35
CA GLY A 58 -6.15 15.22 -3.37
C GLY A 58 -6.27 14.65 -4.79
N GLY A 59 -6.69 13.38 -4.93
CA GLY A 59 -6.80 12.69 -6.21
C GLY A 59 -5.51 12.00 -6.71
N LEU A 60 -4.37 12.21 -6.05
CA LEU A 60 -3.13 11.50 -6.34
C LEU A 60 -3.05 10.21 -5.53
N ILE A 61 -2.75 9.09 -6.21
CA ILE A 61 -2.55 7.78 -5.59
C ILE A 61 -1.06 7.45 -5.68
N THR A 62 -0.38 7.42 -4.55
CA THR A 62 1.07 7.20 -4.48
C THR A 62 1.38 5.88 -3.79
N ILE A 63 2.32 5.12 -4.34
CA ILE A 63 2.82 3.88 -3.74
C ILE A 63 4.21 4.13 -3.15
N PHE A 64 4.37 3.68 -1.92
CA PHE A 64 5.63 3.73 -1.19
C PHE A 64 6.10 2.33 -0.82
N GLU A 65 7.40 2.12 -0.82
CA GLU A 65 8.05 0.99 -0.15
C GLU A 65 8.33 1.36 1.31
N ILE A 66 8.04 0.45 2.22
CA ILE A 66 8.22 0.60 3.68
C ILE A 66 9.61 0.12 4.06
N GLU A 67 10.27 0.87 4.94
CA GLU A 67 11.47 0.42 5.64
C GLU A 67 11.24 0.53 7.15
N ILE A 68 11.14 -0.61 7.82
CA ILE A 68 10.97 -0.70 9.28
C ILE A 68 12.32 -0.45 9.95
N LYS A 69 12.31 0.42 10.96
CA LYS A 69 13.47 0.73 11.81
C LYS A 69 13.38 -0.07 13.10
N SER A 70 14.53 -0.31 13.72
CA SER A 70 14.67 -1.10 14.95
C SER A 70 13.97 -0.53 16.19
N ASN A 71 13.49 0.71 16.14
CA ASN A 71 12.75 1.39 17.21
C ASN A 71 11.22 1.41 16.99
N ASN A 72 10.67 0.44 16.24
CA ASN A 72 9.25 0.38 15.84
C ASN A 72 8.75 1.62 15.08
N ASN A 73 9.65 2.44 14.53
CA ASN A 73 9.30 3.44 13.54
C ASN A 73 9.47 2.86 12.13
N PHE A 74 8.95 3.58 11.15
CA PHE A 74 9.13 3.26 9.74
C PHE A 74 9.43 4.54 8.96
N VAL A 75 10.13 4.36 7.85
CA VAL A 75 10.22 5.38 6.80
C VAL A 75 9.64 4.82 5.53
N THR A 76 9.30 5.70 4.60
CA THR A 76 8.73 5.32 3.31
C THR A 76 9.54 5.93 2.19
N LYS A 77 9.71 5.16 1.11
CA LYS A 77 10.32 5.62 -0.13
C LYS A 77 9.26 5.58 -1.23
N ARG A 78 8.99 6.72 -1.87
CA ARG A 78 8.08 6.76 -3.02
C ARG A 78 8.66 5.93 -4.16
N ILE A 79 7.86 5.02 -4.71
CA ILE A 79 8.28 4.13 -5.80
C ILE A 79 7.39 4.20 -7.04
N ALA A 80 6.14 4.64 -6.91
CA ALA A 80 5.24 4.82 -8.05
C ALA A 80 4.10 5.81 -7.78
N GLU A 81 3.45 6.23 -8.87
CA GLU A 81 2.16 6.92 -8.90
C GLU A 81 1.22 6.11 -9.80
N LEU A 82 -0.06 6.10 -9.43
CA LEU A 82 -1.12 5.30 -10.02
C LEU A 82 -2.06 6.14 -10.86
#